data_AF-A0A7X7BPS1-F1
#
_entry.id   AF-A0A7X7BPS1-F1
#
_cell.length_a   1.000
_cell.length_b   1.000
_cell.length_c   1.000
_cell.angle_alpha   90.00
_cell.angle_beta   90.00
_cell.angle_gamma   90.00
#
_symmetry.space_group_name_H-M   'P 1'
#
loop_
_entity.id
_entity.type
_entity.pdbx_description
1 polymer ?
#
loop_
_entity_poly.entity_id
_entity_poly.type
_entity_poly.pdbx_seq_one_letter_code
_entity_poly.pdbx_strand_id
1 'polypeptide(L)'
;MLTHKHLDHSTDINVTADAMTGGGFEKQGMVVLPEDSAFGSDPVLLKYIAQKVGAVVIAKDGRNINLGMGVTVEPVMHIHHRVDCFGYIFRKNGLRTWGIISDTRPLEYLAERYSECSFISLNVTFPNKKPRLDHMSVEDAGELLEKLHPEVAIITHLGPLIIESGPEKYAKMISTPQTKVIASRDGMIIDLDTLGVYSEIKTEPAESTFIAIDG
;
A
#
# COMPACT_ATOMS: atom_id res chain seq x y z
N MET A 1 -5.39 4.24 6.25
CA MET A 1 -5.82 2.83 6.35
C MET A 1 -4.58 1.99 6.61
N LEU A 2 -4.67 0.96 7.44
CA LEU A 2 -3.53 0.09 7.78
C LEU A 2 -3.75 -1.30 7.17
N THR A 3 -2.72 -1.88 6.56
CA THR A 3 -2.76 -3.24 6.00
C THR A 3 -2.55 -4.29 7.08
N HIS A 4 -1.54 -4.09 7.93
CA HIS A 4 -1.17 -4.93 9.08
C HIS A 4 -0.30 -4.16 10.08
N LYS A 5 -0.07 -4.72 11.26
CA LYS A 5 0.56 -4.01 12.40
C LYS A 5 2.10 -3.98 12.44
N HIS A 6 2.82 -4.46 11.42
CA HIS A 6 4.28 -4.36 11.48
C HIS A 6 4.74 -2.89 11.44
N LEU A 7 5.91 -2.66 12.02
CA LEU A 7 6.40 -1.31 12.33
C LEU A 7 6.55 -0.44 11.08
N ASP A 8 7.12 -1.00 10.02
CA ASP A 8 7.32 -0.37 8.71
C ASP A 8 6.01 -0.02 7.99
N HIS A 9 4.86 -0.51 8.47
CA HIS A 9 3.53 -0.16 7.95
C HIS A 9 2.69 0.66 8.94
N SER A 10 3.05 0.69 10.22
CA SER A 10 2.21 1.23 11.30
C SER A 10 2.80 2.39 12.09
N THR A 11 4.10 2.69 11.94
CA THR A 11 4.80 3.71 12.75
C THR A 11 4.04 5.04 12.83
N ASP A 12 3.57 5.54 11.70
CA ASP A 12 2.97 6.87 11.61
C ASP A 12 1.44 6.89 11.81
N ILE A 13 0.81 5.75 12.14
CA ILE A 13 -0.65 5.70 12.26
C ILE A 13 -1.20 6.68 13.30
N ASN A 14 -0.52 6.80 14.45
CA ASN A 14 -0.96 7.65 15.55
C ASN A 14 -0.70 9.13 15.26
N VAL A 15 0.45 9.44 14.67
CA VAL A 15 0.83 10.80 14.27
C VAL A 15 -0.15 11.32 13.21
N THR A 16 -0.43 10.49 12.20
CA THR A 16 -1.37 10.82 11.12
C THR A 16 -2.80 10.98 11.64
N ALA A 17 -3.25 10.10 12.53
CA ALA A 17 -4.57 10.18 13.14
C ALA A 17 -4.73 11.43 14.02
N ASP A 18 -3.71 11.79 14.81
CA ASP A 18 -3.74 13.01 15.62
C ASP A 18 -3.78 14.25 14.73
N ALA A 19 -2.93 14.32 13.71
CA ALA A 19 -2.89 15.42 12.74
C ALA A 19 -4.23 15.58 11.99
N MET A 20 -4.84 14.48 11.55
CA MET A 20 -6.17 14.46 10.91
C MET A 20 -7.27 15.09 11.80
N THR A 21 -7.13 14.96 13.12
CA THR A 21 -8.08 15.54 14.10
C THR A 21 -7.67 16.94 14.58
N GLY A 22 -6.59 17.52 14.04
CA GLY A 22 -5.99 18.74 14.54
C GLY A 22 -5.52 18.62 15.99
N GLY A 23 -4.93 17.50 16.39
CA GLY A 23 -4.56 17.23 17.79
C GLY A 23 -5.74 16.83 18.70
N GLY A 24 -6.92 16.60 18.12
CA GLY A 24 -8.16 16.23 18.81
C GLY A 24 -9.16 17.36 18.96
N PHE A 25 -8.91 18.54 18.35
CA PHE A 25 -9.90 19.63 18.32
C PHE A 25 -11.13 19.26 17.49
N GLU A 26 -10.95 18.44 16.44
CA GLU A 26 -12.02 18.03 15.54
C GLU A 26 -12.17 16.50 15.53
N LYS A 27 -13.37 16.00 15.86
CA LYS A 27 -13.67 14.57 15.81
C LYS A 27 -14.03 14.15 14.38
N GLN A 28 -13.01 14.01 13.54
CA GLN A 28 -13.16 13.77 12.10
C GLN A 28 -12.30 12.60 11.58
N GLY A 29 -12.56 12.24 10.33
CA GLY A 29 -11.82 11.20 9.62
C GLY A 29 -12.14 9.78 10.07
N MET A 30 -11.50 8.82 9.40
CA MET A 30 -11.73 7.39 9.59
C MET A 30 -10.40 6.64 9.57
N VAL A 31 -10.17 5.80 10.59
CA VAL A 31 -9.06 4.86 10.62
C VAL A 31 -9.61 3.46 10.34
N VAL A 32 -9.31 2.94 9.15
CA VAL A 32 -9.57 1.54 8.79
C VAL A 32 -8.32 0.72 9.07
N LEU A 33 -8.43 -0.37 9.84
CA LEU A 33 -7.30 -1.22 10.25
C LEU A 33 -7.77 -2.64 10.64
N PRO A 34 -6.85 -3.61 10.72
CA PRO A 34 -7.17 -4.95 11.21
C PRO A 34 -7.59 -4.97 12.69
N GLU A 35 -8.27 -6.04 13.12
CA GLU A 35 -8.77 -6.16 14.49
C GLU A 35 -7.63 -6.19 15.51
N ASP A 36 -6.59 -6.99 15.24
CA ASP A 36 -5.43 -7.11 16.13
C ASP A 36 -4.65 -5.80 16.29
N SER A 37 -4.76 -4.89 15.31
CA SER A 37 -4.10 -3.60 15.29
C SER A 37 -4.82 -2.56 16.16
N ALA A 38 -6.12 -2.74 16.38
CA ALA A 38 -6.95 -1.88 17.22
C ALA A 38 -7.14 -2.45 18.63
N PHE A 39 -7.32 -3.76 18.76
CA PHE A 39 -7.78 -4.43 19.99
C PHE A 39 -6.98 -5.68 20.36
N GLY A 40 -5.91 -6.02 19.64
CA GLY A 40 -5.07 -7.18 19.94
C GLY A 40 -4.23 -7.03 21.22
N SER A 41 -3.31 -7.99 21.45
CA SER A 41 -2.36 -7.94 22.57
C SER A 41 -1.44 -6.72 22.52
N ASP A 42 -1.01 -6.38 21.30
CA ASP A 42 -0.08 -5.30 21.00
C ASP A 42 -0.71 -4.38 19.94
N PRO A 43 -1.76 -3.62 20.32
CA PRO A 43 -2.44 -2.74 19.38
C PRO A 43 -1.51 -1.58 19.01
N VAL A 44 -1.46 -1.26 17.73
CA VAL A 44 -0.63 -0.18 17.20
C VAL A 44 -1.38 1.15 17.15
N LEU A 45 -2.71 1.13 17.16
CA LEU A 45 -3.51 2.33 17.37
C LEU A 45 -3.65 2.60 18.88
N LEU A 46 -3.09 3.71 19.34
CA LEU A 46 -3.15 4.09 20.75
C LEU A 46 -4.59 4.40 21.16
N LYS A 47 -5.03 3.85 22.29
CA LYS A 47 -6.42 3.97 22.77
C LYS A 47 -6.90 5.41 22.91
N TYR A 48 -6.02 6.33 23.32
CA TYR A 48 -6.38 7.74 23.46
C TYR A 48 -6.51 8.45 22.10
N ILE A 49 -5.76 8.03 21.09
CA ILE A 49 -5.89 8.51 19.70
C ILE A 49 -7.19 7.99 19.09
N ALA A 50 -7.51 6.70 19.31
CA ALA A 50 -8.75 6.09 18.83
C ALA A 50 -10.02 6.82 19.31
N GLN A 51 -9.98 7.49 20.47
CA GLN A 51 -11.10 8.27 21.00
C GLN A 51 -11.28 9.63 20.31
N LYS A 52 -10.22 10.17 19.71
CA LYS A 52 -10.20 11.48 19.02
C LYS A 52 -10.74 11.40 17.60
N VAL A 53 -10.47 10.32 16.89
CA VAL A 53 -10.89 10.17 15.48
C VAL A 53 -12.41 10.03 15.34
N GLY A 54 -12.93 10.42 14.18
CA GLY A 54 -14.36 10.33 13.86
C GLY A 54 -14.89 8.89 13.87
N ALA A 55 -14.11 7.96 13.30
CA ALA A 55 -14.44 6.54 13.28
C ALA A 55 -13.19 5.65 13.31
N VAL A 56 -13.31 4.52 14.01
CA VAL A 56 -12.39 3.37 13.90
C VAL A 56 -13.18 2.22 13.27
N VAL A 57 -12.73 1.73 12.13
CA VAL A 57 -13.41 0.70 11.35
C VAL A 57 -12.51 -0.52 11.23
N ILE A 58 -13.02 -1.67 11.66
CA ILE A 58 -12.30 -2.94 11.56
C ILE A 58 -12.47 -3.51 10.15
N ALA A 59 -11.34 -3.73 9.47
CA ALA A 59 -11.28 -4.37 8.16
C ALA A 59 -11.82 -5.82 8.27
N LYS A 60 -12.69 -6.20 7.34
CA LYS A 60 -13.22 -7.56 7.22
C LYS A 60 -13.25 -7.94 5.74
N ASP A 61 -12.83 -9.15 5.44
CA ASP A 61 -12.73 -9.64 4.06
C ASP A 61 -14.07 -9.49 3.32
N GLY A 62 -14.02 -8.93 2.11
CA GLY A 62 -15.17 -8.75 1.24
C GLY A 62 -16.20 -7.71 1.70
N ARG A 63 -16.01 -7.09 2.87
CA ARG A 63 -16.96 -6.11 3.40
C ARG A 63 -16.62 -4.71 2.90
N ASN A 64 -17.44 -4.21 1.97
CA ASN A 64 -17.31 -2.84 1.49
C ASN A 64 -17.45 -1.79 2.60
N ILE A 65 -16.56 -0.80 2.58
CA ILE A 65 -16.50 0.35 3.47
C ILE A 65 -16.62 1.61 2.62
N ASN A 66 -17.53 2.52 2.99
CA ASN A 66 -17.65 3.82 2.34
C ASN A 66 -16.65 4.80 2.99
N LEU A 67 -15.69 5.29 2.20
CA LEU A 67 -14.66 6.23 2.64
C LEU A 67 -15.08 7.71 2.50
N GLY A 68 -16.28 7.97 1.98
CA GLY A 68 -16.77 9.30 1.63
C GLY A 68 -16.45 9.68 0.18
N MET A 69 -17.02 10.81 -0.28
CA MET A 69 -16.79 11.36 -1.63
C MET A 69 -17.03 10.37 -2.79
N GLY A 70 -17.92 9.39 -2.59
CA GLY A 70 -18.23 8.35 -3.57
C GLY A 70 -17.16 7.26 -3.72
N VAL A 71 -16.16 7.23 -2.83
CA VAL A 71 -15.12 6.18 -2.81
C VAL A 71 -15.54 5.06 -1.87
N THR A 72 -15.49 3.83 -2.36
CA THR A 72 -15.65 2.62 -1.56
C THR A 72 -14.39 1.79 -1.59
N VAL A 73 -14.12 1.07 -0.51
CA VAL A 73 -13.03 0.12 -0.44
C VAL A 73 -13.50 -1.23 0.09
N GLU A 74 -12.99 -2.30 -0.48
CA GLU A 74 -13.20 -3.68 -0.05
C GLU A 74 -11.87 -4.25 0.46
N PRO A 75 -11.77 -4.63 1.75
CA PRO A 75 -10.62 -5.35 2.25
C PRO A 75 -10.56 -6.76 1.67
N VAL A 76 -9.36 -7.20 1.32
CA VAL A 76 -9.07 -8.56 0.85
C VAL A 76 -8.12 -9.21 1.84
N MET A 77 -8.54 -10.31 2.47
CA MET A 77 -7.71 -11.00 3.46
C MET A 77 -6.41 -11.49 2.82
N HIS A 78 -5.29 -11.25 3.50
CA HIS A 78 -3.94 -11.67 3.14
C HIS A 78 -3.35 -12.55 4.26
N ILE A 79 -2.19 -13.15 4.03
CA ILE A 79 -1.52 -13.97 5.05
C ILE A 79 -0.10 -13.47 5.25
N HIS A 80 0.18 -12.98 6.47
CA HIS A 80 1.46 -12.39 6.81
C HIS A 80 1.85 -12.59 8.29
N HIS A 81 2.92 -13.35 8.56
CA HIS A 81 3.61 -13.51 9.85
C HIS A 81 2.70 -13.65 11.09
N ARG A 82 1.55 -14.31 10.96
CA ARG A 82 0.56 -14.56 12.04
C ARG A 82 -0.06 -13.28 12.62
N VAL A 83 -0.10 -12.20 11.85
CA VAL A 83 -0.88 -11.00 12.16
C VAL A 83 -2.05 -10.90 11.18
N ASP A 84 -3.10 -10.18 11.56
CA ASP A 84 -4.18 -9.89 10.61
C ASP A 84 -3.62 -8.98 9.52
N CYS A 85 -3.80 -9.38 8.26
CA CYS A 85 -3.28 -8.64 7.11
C CYS A 85 -4.33 -8.54 6.01
N PHE A 86 -4.40 -7.37 5.38
CA PHE A 86 -5.31 -7.10 4.28
C PHE A 86 -4.63 -6.31 3.17
N GLY A 87 -4.94 -6.68 1.93
CA GLY A 87 -4.93 -5.75 0.80
C GLY A 87 -6.30 -5.11 0.62
N TYR A 88 -6.45 -4.29 -0.42
CA TYR A 88 -7.64 -3.46 -0.61
C TYR A 88 -7.99 -3.26 -2.09
N ILE A 89 -9.27 -3.30 -2.43
CA ILE A 89 -9.80 -2.95 -3.75
C ILE A 89 -10.64 -1.69 -3.61
N PHE A 90 -10.32 -0.66 -4.39
CA PHE A 90 -10.97 0.63 -4.34
C PHE A 90 -11.78 0.89 -5.59
N ARG A 91 -12.95 1.50 -5.40
CA ARG A 91 -13.90 1.81 -6.48
C ARG A 91 -14.43 3.22 -6.30
N LYS A 92 -14.59 3.93 -7.41
CA LYS A 92 -15.27 5.23 -7.50
C LYS A 92 -15.84 5.38 -8.90
N ASN A 93 -17.12 5.78 -8.99
CA ASN A 93 -17.75 6.01 -10.30
C ASN A 93 -16.96 7.02 -11.13
N GLY A 94 -16.67 6.66 -12.38
CA GLY A 94 -15.89 7.49 -13.31
C GLY A 94 -14.37 7.33 -13.21
N LEU A 95 -13.86 6.49 -12.30
CA LEU A 95 -12.45 6.10 -12.27
C LEU A 95 -12.32 4.60 -12.54
N ARG A 96 -11.14 4.18 -13.00
CA ARG A 96 -10.79 2.76 -13.03
C ARG A 96 -10.69 2.21 -11.61
N THR A 97 -11.08 0.96 -11.40
CA THR A 97 -10.83 0.25 -10.14
C THR A 97 -9.32 0.09 -9.93
N TRP A 98 -8.86 0.30 -8.70
CA TRP A 98 -7.49 0.02 -8.33
C TRP A 98 -7.36 -0.84 -7.08
N GLY A 99 -6.32 -1.66 -7.04
CA GLY A 99 -6.02 -2.55 -5.93
C GLY A 99 -4.67 -2.27 -5.30
N ILE A 100 -4.57 -2.59 -4.02
CA ILE A 100 -3.33 -2.64 -3.25
C ILE A 100 -3.18 -4.06 -2.74
N ILE A 101 -2.20 -4.78 -3.27
CA ILE A 101 -1.79 -6.08 -2.77
C ILE A 101 -0.58 -5.86 -1.86
N SER A 102 -0.86 -5.73 -0.55
CA SER A 102 0.14 -5.57 0.51
C SER A 102 0.96 -6.83 0.77
N ASP A 103 1.77 -6.82 1.82
CA ASP A 103 2.53 -7.99 2.29
C ASP A 103 1.65 -9.23 2.43
N THR A 104 2.05 -10.28 1.73
CA THR A 104 1.44 -11.60 1.76
C THR A 104 2.35 -12.63 1.09
N ARG A 105 2.20 -13.91 1.44
CA ARG A 105 2.65 -15.03 0.59
C ARG A 105 1.86 -15.07 -0.73
N PRO A 106 2.34 -15.75 -1.79
CA PRO A 106 1.57 -15.94 -3.02
C PRO A 106 0.31 -16.78 -2.75
N LEU A 107 -0.87 -16.17 -2.89
CA LEU A 107 -2.16 -16.83 -2.67
C LEU A 107 -2.89 -16.98 -4.01
N GLU A 108 -3.40 -18.17 -4.29
CA GLU A 108 -4.02 -18.50 -5.59
C GLU A 108 -5.22 -17.63 -5.93
N TYR A 109 -6.00 -17.24 -4.91
CA TYR A 109 -7.21 -16.44 -5.10
C TYR A 109 -6.96 -14.96 -5.42
N LEU A 110 -5.72 -14.45 -5.32
CA LEU A 110 -5.45 -13.02 -5.56
C LEU A 110 -5.82 -12.62 -6.99
N ALA A 111 -5.53 -13.47 -7.98
CA ALA A 111 -5.88 -13.19 -9.37
C ALA A 111 -7.39 -13.02 -9.55
N GLU A 112 -8.20 -13.87 -8.91
CA GLU A 112 -9.66 -13.78 -8.95
C GLU A 112 -10.17 -12.56 -8.19
N ARG A 113 -9.72 -12.37 -6.94
CA ARG A 113 -10.20 -11.30 -6.06
C ARG A 113 -9.94 -9.91 -6.64
N TYR A 114 -8.79 -9.70 -7.29
CA TYR A 114 -8.41 -8.41 -7.84
C TYR A 114 -8.73 -8.27 -9.34
N SER A 115 -9.40 -9.24 -9.97
CA SER A 115 -9.60 -9.33 -11.43
C SER A 115 -10.23 -8.11 -12.11
N GLU A 116 -10.98 -7.29 -11.37
CA GLU A 116 -11.57 -6.05 -11.88
C GLU A 116 -10.63 -4.82 -11.83
N CYS A 117 -9.45 -4.94 -11.22
CA CYS A 117 -8.53 -3.82 -11.06
C CYS A 117 -7.76 -3.56 -12.35
N SER A 118 -7.88 -2.36 -12.91
CA SER A 118 -6.99 -1.91 -13.99
C SER A 118 -5.61 -1.48 -13.48
N PHE A 119 -5.52 -1.05 -12.22
CA PHE A 119 -4.26 -0.68 -11.57
C PHE A 119 -4.02 -1.50 -10.31
N ILE A 120 -2.80 -2.01 -10.13
CA ILE A 120 -2.38 -2.72 -8.92
C ILE A 120 -1.08 -2.12 -8.37
N SER A 121 -1.07 -1.77 -7.08
CA SER A 121 0.17 -1.62 -6.30
C SER A 121 0.48 -2.94 -5.62
N LEU A 122 1.65 -3.53 -5.90
CA LEU A 122 2.04 -4.87 -5.49
C LEU A 122 3.31 -4.83 -4.64
N ASN A 123 3.24 -5.30 -3.39
CA ASN A 123 4.43 -5.47 -2.56
C ASN A 123 5.26 -6.65 -3.08
N VAL A 124 6.54 -6.40 -3.41
CA VAL A 124 7.48 -7.38 -3.94
C VAL A 124 8.83 -7.25 -3.23
N THR A 125 9.10 -8.16 -2.31
CA THR A 125 10.24 -8.03 -1.38
C THR A 125 11.51 -8.72 -1.89
N PHE A 126 11.38 -9.84 -2.61
CA PHE A 126 12.53 -10.69 -2.97
C PHE A 126 12.67 -10.90 -4.48
N PRO A 127 13.90 -11.06 -5.01
CA PRO A 127 14.06 -11.36 -6.44
C PRO A 127 13.54 -12.76 -6.80
N ASN A 128 13.79 -13.78 -5.97
CA ASN A 128 13.41 -15.17 -6.24
C ASN A 128 12.50 -15.70 -5.13
N LYS A 129 11.73 -16.76 -5.41
CA LYS A 129 10.79 -17.37 -4.46
C LYS A 129 11.39 -17.64 -3.08
N LYS A 130 10.62 -17.28 -2.04
CA LYS A 130 10.93 -17.56 -0.63
C LYS A 130 9.76 -18.27 0.05
N PRO A 131 9.52 -19.58 -0.20
CA PRO A 131 8.32 -20.29 0.26
C PRO A 131 8.09 -20.33 1.78
N ARG A 132 9.10 -19.99 2.58
CA ARG A 132 9.03 -19.95 4.05
C ARG A 132 8.75 -18.55 4.63
N LEU A 133 8.68 -17.53 3.78
CA LEU A 133 8.43 -16.15 4.16
C LEU A 133 7.08 -15.72 3.61
N ASP A 134 6.34 -14.93 4.38
CA ASP A 134 5.03 -14.45 3.95
C ASP A 134 5.13 -13.16 3.13
N HIS A 135 5.98 -13.18 2.09
CA HIS A 135 6.10 -12.09 1.11
C HIS A 135 6.21 -12.67 -0.31
N MET A 136 5.75 -11.90 -1.29
CA MET A 136 5.94 -12.22 -2.70
C MET A 136 7.34 -11.85 -3.18
N SER A 137 7.86 -12.68 -4.08
CA SER A 137 9.03 -12.39 -4.88
C SER A 137 8.67 -11.84 -6.26
N VAL A 138 9.67 -11.40 -7.03
CA VAL A 138 9.49 -10.98 -8.43
C VAL A 138 8.95 -12.16 -9.26
N GLU A 139 9.43 -13.38 -9.03
CA GLU A 139 8.91 -14.58 -9.69
C GLU A 139 7.42 -14.81 -9.37
N ASP A 140 7.02 -14.70 -8.09
CA ASP A 140 5.61 -14.82 -7.68
C ASP A 140 4.74 -13.72 -8.28
N ALA A 141 5.25 -12.48 -8.32
CA ALA A 141 4.57 -11.34 -8.93
C ALA A 141 4.34 -11.56 -10.43
N GLY A 142 5.34 -12.04 -11.16
CA GLY A 142 5.19 -12.39 -12.57
C GLY A 142 4.09 -13.43 -12.80
N GLU A 143 4.10 -14.53 -12.02
CA GLU A 143 3.07 -15.57 -12.10
C GLU A 143 1.66 -15.07 -11.78
N LEU A 144 1.54 -14.12 -10.85
CA LEU A 144 0.27 -13.47 -10.53
C LEU A 144 -0.21 -12.58 -11.69
N LEU A 145 0.67 -11.76 -12.26
CA LEU A 145 0.32 -10.80 -13.32
C LEU A 145 -0.04 -11.48 -14.65
N GLU A 146 0.48 -12.68 -14.91
CA GLU A 146 0.07 -13.56 -16.01
C GLU A 146 -1.34 -14.14 -15.85
N LYS A 147 -1.98 -13.95 -14.70
CA LYS A 147 -3.37 -14.37 -14.44
C LYS A 147 -4.29 -13.17 -14.21
N LEU A 148 -3.77 -12.15 -13.53
CA LEU A 148 -4.54 -10.98 -13.10
C LEU A 148 -4.73 -9.95 -14.22
N HIS A 149 -3.72 -9.79 -15.09
CA HIS A 149 -3.75 -8.88 -16.25
C HIS A 149 -4.23 -7.43 -15.99
N PRO A 150 -3.77 -6.72 -14.94
CA PRO A 150 -4.11 -5.30 -14.80
C PRO A 150 -3.42 -4.50 -15.92
N GLU A 151 -4.00 -3.37 -16.35
CA GLU A 151 -3.39 -2.50 -17.37
C GLU A 151 -2.00 -2.00 -16.91
N VAL A 152 -1.92 -1.60 -15.63
CA VAL A 152 -0.67 -1.14 -14.99
C VAL A 152 -0.50 -1.81 -13.63
N ALA A 153 0.70 -2.29 -13.35
CA ALA A 153 1.11 -2.67 -12.00
C ALA A 153 2.34 -1.89 -11.56
N ILE A 154 2.35 -1.43 -10.32
CA ILE A 154 3.56 -0.95 -9.66
C ILE A 154 4.07 -2.05 -8.73
N ILE A 155 5.37 -2.32 -8.76
CA ILE A 155 6.04 -3.07 -7.70
C ILE A 155 6.63 -2.11 -6.67
N THR A 156 6.36 -2.36 -5.39
CA THR A 156 6.86 -1.58 -4.25
C THR A 156 7.32 -2.49 -3.12
N HIS A 157 7.65 -1.93 -1.95
CA HIS A 157 8.15 -2.68 -0.80
C HIS A 157 9.41 -3.51 -1.17
N LEU A 158 10.28 -2.89 -1.95
CA LEU A 158 11.39 -3.56 -2.62
C LEU A 158 12.51 -3.87 -1.62
N GLY A 159 12.88 -5.15 -1.51
CA GLY A 159 14.00 -5.53 -0.66
C GLY A 159 15.35 -5.04 -1.20
N PRO A 160 16.39 -4.96 -0.35
CA PRO A 160 17.69 -4.39 -0.71
C PRO A 160 18.30 -4.97 -1.99
N LEU A 161 18.20 -6.29 -2.19
CA LEU A 161 18.74 -6.96 -3.37
C LEU A 161 18.07 -6.52 -4.68
N ILE A 162 16.76 -6.20 -4.65
CA ILE A 162 16.04 -5.69 -5.81
C ILE A 162 16.49 -4.25 -6.10
N ILE A 163 16.62 -3.44 -5.05
CA ILE A 163 17.06 -2.05 -5.13
C ILE A 163 18.48 -1.97 -5.73
N GLU A 164 19.43 -2.73 -5.17
CA GLU A 164 20.83 -2.74 -5.60
C GLU A 164 21.00 -3.24 -7.03
N SER A 165 20.17 -4.19 -7.46
CA SER A 165 20.23 -4.78 -8.80
C SER A 165 19.45 -3.98 -9.86
N GLY A 166 18.83 -2.87 -9.47
CA GLY A 166 18.02 -2.01 -10.33
C GLY A 166 16.56 -2.50 -10.47
N PRO A 167 15.61 -1.92 -9.72
CA PRO A 167 14.20 -2.34 -9.72
C PRO A 167 13.55 -2.37 -11.09
N GLU A 168 13.88 -1.41 -11.96
CA GLU A 168 13.34 -1.31 -13.33
C GLU A 168 13.64 -2.55 -14.17
N LYS A 169 14.76 -3.23 -13.91
CA LYS A 169 15.12 -4.48 -14.59
C LYS A 169 14.11 -5.57 -14.26
N TYR A 170 13.72 -5.68 -12.99
CA TYR A 170 12.74 -6.67 -12.54
C TYR A 170 11.34 -6.30 -13.03
N ALA A 171 10.93 -5.03 -12.92
CA ALA A 171 9.66 -4.57 -13.47
C ALA A 171 9.53 -4.90 -14.97
N LYS A 172 10.56 -4.61 -15.76
CA LYS A 172 10.60 -4.98 -17.19
C LYS A 172 10.54 -6.50 -17.41
N MET A 173 11.20 -7.28 -16.55
CA MET A 173 11.23 -8.75 -16.64
C MET A 173 9.85 -9.38 -16.45
N ILE A 174 9.02 -8.84 -15.55
CA ILE A 174 7.69 -9.38 -15.23
C ILE A 174 6.54 -8.63 -15.92
N SER A 175 6.85 -7.71 -16.83
CA SER A 175 5.85 -7.08 -17.69
C SER A 175 5.32 -8.09 -18.71
N THR A 176 4.03 -8.03 -18.99
CA THR A 176 3.34 -8.92 -19.92
C THR A 176 2.79 -8.10 -21.11
N PRO A 177 2.27 -8.73 -22.18
CA PRO A 177 1.61 -7.98 -23.25
C PRO A 177 0.40 -7.12 -22.81
N GLN A 178 -0.26 -7.50 -21.71
CA GLN A 178 -1.43 -6.81 -21.15
C GLN A 178 -1.06 -5.86 -20.00
N THR A 179 0.03 -6.14 -19.30
CA THR A 179 0.40 -5.45 -18.05
C THR A 179 1.71 -4.71 -18.21
N LYS A 180 1.66 -3.38 -18.11
CA LYS A 180 2.87 -2.56 -17.93
C LYS A 180 3.26 -2.56 -16.46
N VAL A 181 4.44 -3.09 -16.14
CA VAL A 181 4.96 -3.09 -14.76
C VAL A 181 6.00 -1.98 -14.58
N ILE A 182 5.90 -1.27 -13.47
CA ILE A 182 6.75 -0.11 -13.13
C ILE A 182 7.32 -0.31 -11.72
N ALA A 183 8.60 -0.01 -11.51
CA ALA A 183 9.14 0.01 -10.16
C ALA A 183 8.80 1.33 -9.45
N SER A 184 8.19 1.26 -8.27
CA SER A 184 7.84 2.45 -7.48
C SER A 184 9.09 3.22 -7.07
N ARG A 185 8.93 4.53 -6.90
CA ARG A 185 9.91 5.41 -6.27
C ARG A 185 9.17 6.40 -5.38
N ASP A 186 9.83 6.88 -4.34
CA ASP A 186 9.29 7.95 -3.51
C ASP A 186 9.01 9.19 -4.38
N GLY A 187 7.84 9.81 -4.17
CA GLY A 187 7.37 10.95 -4.97
C GLY A 187 6.80 10.59 -6.35
N MET A 188 6.65 9.30 -6.68
CA MET A 188 5.93 8.86 -7.89
C MET A 188 4.42 9.09 -7.74
N ILE A 189 3.78 9.55 -8.81
CA ILE A 189 2.34 9.80 -8.88
C ILE A 189 1.77 8.97 -10.03
N ILE A 190 0.66 8.27 -9.78
CA ILE A 190 -0.19 7.65 -10.81
C ILE A 190 -1.52 8.38 -10.87
N ASP A 191 -1.90 8.76 -12.08
CA ASP A 191 -3.25 9.23 -12.38
C ASP A 191 -4.19 8.03 -12.58
N LEU A 192 -5.22 7.91 -11.73
CA LEU A 192 -6.17 6.79 -11.77
C LEU A 192 -7.16 6.83 -12.95
N ASP A 193 -7.27 7.97 -13.65
CA ASP A 193 -8.11 8.14 -14.84
C ASP A 193 -7.33 7.94 -16.15
N THR A 194 -6.03 8.19 -16.17
CA THR A 194 -5.24 7.96 -17.40
C THR A 194 -4.27 6.80 -17.28
N LEU A 195 -4.00 6.33 -16.06
CA LEU A 195 -2.89 5.45 -15.69
C LEU A 195 -1.52 6.03 -16.10
N GLY A 196 -1.46 7.34 -16.31
CA GLY A 196 -0.23 8.08 -16.53
C GLY A 196 0.63 8.09 -15.27
N VAL A 197 1.94 7.95 -15.45
CA VAL A 197 2.92 7.99 -14.35
C VAL A 197 3.76 9.25 -14.44
N TYR A 198 3.84 9.95 -13.31
CA TYR A 198 4.57 11.20 -13.15
C TYR A 198 5.56 11.06 -12.00
N SER A 199 6.62 11.85 -12.04
CA SER A 199 7.56 12.00 -10.94
C SER A 199 7.80 13.47 -10.71
N GLU A 200 7.94 13.88 -9.44
CA GLU A 200 8.40 15.24 -9.15
C GLU A 200 9.71 15.54 -9.89
N ILE A 201 9.74 16.68 -10.58
CA ILE A 201 10.99 17.24 -11.08
C ILE A 201 11.77 17.63 -9.84
N LYS A 202 12.93 17.00 -9.62
CA LYS A 202 13.87 17.47 -8.58
C LYS A 202 14.27 18.90 -8.93
N THR A 203 13.68 19.87 -8.25
CA THR A 203 14.28 21.20 -8.17
C THR A 203 15.54 21.04 -7.33
N GLU A 204 16.71 21.38 -7.90
CA GLU A 204 17.94 21.42 -7.09
C GLU A 204 17.68 22.31 -5.85
N PRO A 205 18.11 21.88 -4.65
CA PRO A 205 17.99 22.73 -3.48
C PRO A 205 18.78 24.00 -3.75
N ALA A 206 18.15 25.17 -3.56
CA ALA A 206 18.87 26.42 -3.50
C ALA A 206 19.98 26.29 -2.45
N GLU A 207 21.21 26.65 -2.83
CA GLU A 207 22.38 26.60 -1.94
C GLU A 207 22.02 27.20 -0.58
N SER A 208 22.08 26.38 0.46
CA SER A 208 21.79 26.85 1.80
C SER A 208 22.96 27.71 2.27
N THR A 209 22.82 29.02 2.21
CA THR A 209 23.72 29.96 2.89
C THR A 209 23.41 29.98 4.39
N PHE A 210 23.74 28.90 5.09
CA PHE A 210 23.85 28.94 6.55
C PHE A 210 25.29 29.28 6.91
N ILE A 211 25.50 30.54 7.28
CA ILE A 211 26.74 30.98 7.94
C ILE A 211 26.67 30.46 9.39
N ALA A 212 27.64 29.64 9.78
CA ALA A 212 27.82 29.26 11.16
C ALA A 212 28.16 30.51 11.98
N ILE A 213 27.37 30.78 13.01
CA ILE A 213 27.73 31.72 14.08
C ILE A 213 28.47 30.92 15.13
N ASP A 214 29.78 31.10 15.19
CA ASP A 214 30.65 30.56 16.24
C ASP A 214 30.25 31.22 17.58
N GLY A 215 29.92 30.39 18.57
CA GLY A 215 29.67 30.78 19.96
C GLY A 215 30.53 29.97 20.90
#